data_AF-A0A7W0RZQ5-F1
#
_entry.id   AF-A0A7W0RZQ5-F1
#
_cell.length_a   1.000
_cell.length_b   1.000
_cell.length_c   1.000
_cell.angle_alpha   90.00
_cell.angle_beta   90.00
_cell.angle_gamma   90.00
#
_symmetry.space_group_name_H-M   'P 1'
#
loop_
_entity.id
_entity.type
_entity.pdbx_description
1 polymer ?
#
loop_
_entity_poly.entity_id
_entity_poly.type
_entity_poly.pdbx_seq_one_letter_code
_entity_poly.pdbx_strand_id
1 'polypeptide(L)'
;SYSDTQRYRVGPNYLQLPINAPVTTPRTNQRDGQMAYHVDDTGENPHVNYEPSSLGGLEEAPRGGADHEPQISGPLVRRKLSRTNEYAQAGERYRTMPDDEREDLVFNFVDFLGQCEEHIQERMVDHLTKCDPELGRRVAEGLGFGSSNGSATARQAGVPARAQ
;
A
#
# COMPACT_ATOMS: atom_id res chain seq x y z
N SER A 1 4.22 -11.44 0.38
CA SER A 1 5.05 -10.22 0.50
C SER A 1 5.51 -10.02 1.94
N TYR A 2 4.63 -9.70 2.90
CA TYR A 2 5.03 -9.39 4.29
C TYR A 2 5.87 -10.46 4.99
N SER A 3 5.35 -11.67 5.21
CA SER A 3 6.10 -12.72 5.93
C SER A 3 7.38 -13.14 5.19
N ASP A 4 7.32 -13.15 3.86
CA ASP A 4 8.47 -13.47 3.01
C ASP A 4 9.60 -12.45 3.18
N THR A 5 9.31 -11.15 3.02
CA THR A 5 10.31 -10.10 3.20
C THR A 5 10.82 -10.00 4.64
N GLN A 6 9.96 -10.28 5.64
CA GLN A 6 10.36 -10.26 7.05
C GLN A 6 11.37 -11.36 7.38
N ARG A 7 11.20 -12.57 6.83
CA ARG A 7 12.18 -13.65 7.01
C ARG A 7 13.55 -13.28 6.48
N TYR A 8 13.61 -12.60 5.34
CA TYR A 8 14.87 -12.12 4.78
C TYR A 8 15.46 -10.94 5.56
N ARG A 9 14.64 -9.91 5.83
CA ARG A 9 15.11 -8.63 6.39
C ARG A 9 15.44 -8.70 7.87
N VAL A 10 14.65 -9.44 8.65
CA VAL A 10 14.73 -9.48 10.12
C VAL A 10 15.31 -10.82 10.59
N GLY A 11 14.94 -11.90 9.92
CA GLY A 11 15.42 -13.25 10.19
C GLY A 11 14.29 -14.27 10.25
N PRO A 12 14.60 -15.58 10.22
CA PRO A 12 13.59 -16.63 10.22
C PRO A 12 12.75 -16.62 11.50
N ASN A 13 13.35 -16.29 12.64
CA ASN A 13 12.69 -16.19 13.95
C ASN A 13 12.26 -14.76 14.32
N TYR A 14 11.89 -13.94 13.32
CA TYR A 14 11.52 -12.53 13.54
C TYR A 14 10.35 -12.32 14.53
N LEU A 15 9.50 -13.33 14.72
CA LEU A 15 8.40 -13.31 15.68
C LEU A 15 8.85 -13.49 17.14
N GLN A 16 10.09 -13.91 17.39
CA GLN A 16 10.63 -14.02 18.75
C GLN A 16 11.19 -12.69 19.28
N LEU A 17 11.31 -11.66 18.44
CA LEU A 17 11.75 -10.34 18.89
C LEU A 17 10.69 -9.72 19.81
N PRO A 18 11.06 -9.09 20.95
CA PRO A 18 10.10 -8.57 21.92
C PRO A 18 9.03 -7.64 21.35
N ILE A 19 9.36 -6.89 20.30
CA ILE A 19 8.42 -5.97 19.65
C ILE A 19 7.39 -6.68 18.74
N ASN A 20 7.73 -7.86 18.23
CA ASN A 20 6.88 -8.65 17.33
C ASN A 20 6.18 -9.81 18.04
N ALA A 21 6.72 -10.22 19.19
CA ALA A 21 6.22 -11.36 19.93
C ALA A 21 4.81 -11.09 20.50
N PRO A 22 3.91 -12.09 20.48
CA PRO A 22 2.64 -11.96 21.16
C PRO A 22 2.85 -11.81 22.67
N VAL A 23 1.90 -11.15 23.33
CA VAL A 23 1.88 -11.02 24.80
C VAL A 23 1.61 -12.37 25.48
N THR A 24 0.85 -13.25 24.82
CA THR A 24 0.57 -14.61 25.30
C THR A 24 1.65 -15.57 24.85
N THR A 25 1.91 -16.61 25.64
CA THR A 25 2.87 -17.65 25.30
C THR A 25 2.43 -18.42 24.04
N PRO A 26 3.22 -18.41 22.95
CA PRO A 26 2.92 -19.21 21.77
C PRO A 26 3.16 -20.70 22.06
N ARG A 27 2.26 -21.54 21.54
CA ARG A 27 2.36 -23.00 21.60
C ARG A 27 2.43 -23.53 20.18
N THR A 28 3.64 -23.89 19.73
CA THR A 28 3.86 -24.29 18.34
C THR A 28 4.81 -25.49 18.21
N ASN A 29 4.66 -26.18 17.08
CA ASN A 29 5.57 -27.24 16.64
C ASN A 29 6.73 -26.71 15.76
N GLN A 30 6.87 -25.39 15.61
CA GLN A 30 7.97 -24.79 14.84
C GLN A 30 9.28 -24.89 15.63
N ARG A 31 10.38 -25.20 14.95
CA ARG A 31 11.71 -25.39 15.56
C ARG A 31 12.80 -24.73 14.72
N ASP A 32 13.92 -24.49 15.38
CA ASP A 32 15.19 -24.05 14.80
C ASP A 32 15.09 -22.71 14.06
N GLY A 33 15.89 -22.55 13.00
CA GLY A 33 16.11 -21.26 12.34
C GLY A 33 17.22 -20.45 12.99
N GLN A 34 17.87 -19.62 12.18
CA GLN A 34 18.94 -18.73 12.65
C GLN A 34 18.44 -17.82 13.78
N MET A 35 19.26 -17.66 14.82
CA MET A 35 18.95 -16.86 16.02
C MET A 35 17.63 -17.29 16.69
N ALA A 36 17.37 -18.60 16.80
CA ALA A 36 16.35 -19.11 17.71
C ALA A 36 16.76 -18.78 19.15
N TYR A 37 16.02 -17.88 19.80
CA TYR A 37 16.27 -17.47 21.19
C TYR A 37 15.68 -18.45 22.19
N HIS A 38 14.55 -19.06 21.84
CA HIS A 38 13.87 -20.07 22.64
C HIS A 38 13.11 -21.07 21.74
N VAL A 39 12.70 -22.18 22.35
CA VAL A 39 11.71 -23.11 21.80
C VAL A 39 10.37 -22.75 22.42
N ASP A 40 9.32 -22.64 21.59
CA ASP A 40 7.94 -22.38 22.05
C ASP A 40 7.42 -23.51 22.95
N ASP A 41 6.36 -23.27 23.73
CA ASP A 41 5.78 -24.30 24.61
C ASP A 41 5.26 -25.50 23.79
N THR A 42 5.79 -26.68 24.11
CA THR A 42 5.64 -27.95 23.37
C THR A 42 4.58 -28.87 23.98
N GLY A 43 3.89 -28.46 25.05
CA GLY A 43 3.01 -29.34 25.81
C GLY A 43 3.77 -30.35 26.67
N GLU A 44 3.17 -31.52 26.92
CA GLU A 44 3.64 -32.48 27.93
C GLU A 44 4.98 -33.14 27.61
N ASN A 45 5.29 -33.31 26.33
CA ASN A 45 6.49 -34.03 25.88
C ASN A 45 7.37 -33.12 24.99
N PRO A 46 8.53 -32.64 25.49
CA PRO A 46 9.39 -31.73 24.74
C PRO A 46 10.09 -32.35 23.53
N HIS A 47 10.05 -33.69 23.39
CA HIS A 47 10.61 -34.40 22.25
C HIS A 47 9.64 -34.51 21.07
N VAL A 48 8.37 -34.13 21.24
CA VAL A 48 7.37 -34.12 20.18
C VAL A 48 7.28 -32.71 19.59
N ASN A 49 7.47 -32.61 18.28
CA ASN A 49 7.37 -31.38 17.49
C ASN A 49 6.46 -31.56 16.27
N TYR A 50 5.47 -32.46 16.36
CA TYR A 50 4.52 -32.77 15.30
C TYR A 50 3.13 -33.07 15.88
N GLU A 51 2.12 -33.02 15.03
CA GLU A 51 0.71 -33.28 15.37
C GLU A 51 0.05 -33.98 14.16
N PRO A 52 -0.82 -34.98 14.37
CA PRO A 52 -1.16 -35.62 15.65
C PRO A 52 -0.03 -36.53 16.18
N SER A 53 0.01 -36.78 17.50
CA SER A 53 1.04 -37.60 18.15
C SER A 53 0.46 -38.53 19.24
N SER A 54 0.87 -39.80 19.24
CA SER A 54 0.52 -40.78 20.28
C SER A 54 1.41 -40.70 21.53
N LEU A 55 2.46 -39.89 21.50
CA LEU A 55 3.45 -39.74 22.58
C LEU A 55 3.20 -38.49 23.44
N GLY A 56 2.00 -37.89 23.31
CA GLY A 56 1.67 -36.56 23.84
C GLY A 56 2.10 -35.44 22.90
N GLY A 57 1.84 -34.19 23.27
CA GLY A 57 2.20 -33.00 22.49
C GLY A 57 1.12 -31.91 22.52
N LEU A 58 1.16 -31.02 21.53
CA LEU A 58 0.12 -30.03 21.30
C LEU A 58 -1.06 -30.65 20.54
N GLU A 59 -2.26 -30.14 20.80
CA GLU A 59 -3.50 -30.51 20.11
C GLU A 59 -4.15 -29.27 19.49
N GLU A 60 -5.03 -29.49 18.52
CA GLU A 60 -5.83 -28.41 17.93
C GLU A 60 -6.74 -27.76 18.98
N ALA A 61 -6.82 -26.42 18.95
CA ALA A 61 -7.77 -25.71 19.79
C ALA A 61 -9.21 -26.01 19.33
N PRO A 62 -10.18 -26.11 20.26
CA PRO A 62 -11.58 -26.30 19.89
C PRO A 62 -12.07 -25.14 19.03
N ARG A 63 -12.81 -25.45 17.96
CA ARG A 63 -13.35 -24.44 17.04
C ARG A 63 -14.35 -23.54 17.77
N GLY A 64 -14.07 -22.23 17.79
CA GLY A 64 -14.90 -21.22 18.45
C GLY A 64 -16.15 -20.76 17.67
N GLY A 65 -16.42 -21.34 16.50
CA GLY A 65 -17.52 -20.98 15.61
C GLY A 65 -17.46 -21.74 14.29
N ALA A 66 -18.43 -21.50 13.41
CA ALA A 66 -18.42 -22.03 12.06
C ALA A 66 -17.38 -21.28 11.19
N ASP A 67 -16.70 -22.02 10.32
CA ASP A 67 -15.78 -21.43 9.36
C ASP A 67 -16.54 -20.56 8.35
N HIS A 68 -15.89 -19.51 7.84
CA HIS A 68 -16.47 -18.71 6.76
C HIS A 68 -16.33 -19.46 5.42
N GLU A 69 -17.46 -19.88 4.85
CA GLU A 69 -17.52 -20.71 3.63
C GLU A 69 -18.18 -19.97 2.43
N PRO A 70 -17.48 -19.03 1.78
CA PRO A 70 -18.03 -18.31 0.64
C PRO A 70 -18.11 -19.21 -0.62
N GLN A 71 -19.19 -19.09 -1.40
CA GLN A 71 -19.28 -19.76 -2.71
C GLN A 71 -18.40 -19.03 -3.74
N ILE A 72 -17.46 -19.77 -4.34
CA ILE A 72 -16.56 -19.25 -5.38
C ILE A 72 -16.92 -19.90 -6.71
N SER A 73 -17.07 -19.11 -7.77
CA SER A 73 -17.37 -19.60 -9.11
C SER A 73 -16.69 -18.76 -10.19
N GLY A 74 -16.32 -19.40 -11.30
CA GLY A 74 -15.70 -18.77 -12.46
C GLY A 74 -14.45 -19.48 -12.96
N PRO A 75 -13.94 -19.11 -14.14
CA PRO A 75 -12.75 -19.72 -14.71
C PRO A 75 -11.45 -19.17 -14.08
N LEU A 76 -10.41 -19.98 -14.04
CA LEU A 76 -9.07 -19.56 -13.61
C LEU A 76 -8.39 -18.75 -14.74
N VAL A 77 -8.46 -17.42 -14.65
CA VAL A 77 -7.94 -16.50 -15.69
C VAL A 77 -7.22 -15.30 -15.08
N ARG A 78 -6.34 -14.67 -15.87
CA ARG A 78 -5.75 -13.36 -15.56
C ARG A 78 -6.53 -12.28 -16.31
N ARG A 79 -7.39 -11.53 -15.61
CA ARG A 79 -8.20 -10.45 -16.21
C ARG A 79 -8.35 -9.26 -15.28
N LYS A 80 -8.53 -8.06 -15.84
CA LYS A 80 -8.96 -6.88 -15.09
C LYS A 80 -10.43 -7.03 -14.66
N LEU A 81 -10.81 -6.29 -13.62
CA LEU A 81 -12.20 -6.16 -13.19
C LEU A 81 -13.05 -5.52 -14.30
N SER A 82 -14.33 -5.87 -14.35
CA SER A 82 -15.27 -5.30 -15.32
C SER A 82 -15.67 -3.86 -14.99
N ARG A 83 -15.62 -3.46 -13.71
CA ARG A 83 -15.97 -2.12 -13.24
C ARG A 83 -14.69 -1.41 -12.78
N THR A 84 -13.99 -0.76 -13.71
CA THR A 84 -12.70 -0.11 -13.40
C THR A 84 -12.87 1.29 -12.80
N ASN A 85 -13.88 2.05 -13.22
CA ASN A 85 -14.23 3.41 -12.73
C ASN A 85 -13.03 4.22 -12.19
N GLU A 86 -12.04 4.43 -13.03
CA GLU A 86 -10.70 4.86 -12.61
C GLU A 86 -10.66 6.34 -12.16
N TYR A 87 -11.65 7.15 -12.56
CA TYR A 87 -11.60 8.62 -12.43
C TYR A 87 -12.66 9.22 -11.51
N ALA A 88 -13.83 8.58 -11.35
CA ALA A 88 -14.96 9.24 -10.67
C ALA A 88 -14.68 9.56 -9.19
N GLN A 89 -14.05 8.64 -8.45
CA GLN A 89 -13.73 8.87 -7.04
C GLN A 89 -12.67 9.96 -6.86
N ALA A 90 -11.68 10.03 -7.75
CA ALA A 90 -10.65 11.06 -7.72
C ALA A 90 -11.24 12.44 -8.03
N GLY A 91 -12.12 12.54 -9.03
CA GLY A 91 -12.85 13.76 -9.34
C GLY A 91 -13.75 14.21 -8.19
N GLU A 92 -14.47 13.29 -7.56
CA GLU A 92 -15.31 13.62 -6.41
C GLU A 92 -14.49 14.13 -5.24
N ARG A 93 -13.34 13.50 -4.96
CA ARG A 93 -12.43 13.98 -3.93
C ARG A 93 -11.99 15.42 -4.20
N TYR A 94 -11.60 15.75 -5.43
CA TYR A 94 -11.24 17.12 -5.80
C TYR A 94 -12.38 18.11 -5.55
N ARG A 95 -13.60 17.80 -5.97
CA ARG A 95 -14.77 18.70 -5.78
C ARG A 95 -15.14 18.92 -4.32
N THR A 96 -14.91 17.93 -3.45
CA THR A 96 -15.18 18.03 -2.02
C THR A 96 -14.08 18.71 -1.20
N MET A 97 -12.91 18.96 -1.79
CA MET A 97 -11.81 19.65 -1.11
C MET A 97 -12.14 21.13 -0.91
N PRO A 98 -11.75 21.72 0.23
CA PRO A 98 -11.67 23.17 0.41
C PRO A 98 -10.80 23.85 -0.67
N ASP A 99 -11.05 25.14 -0.92
CA ASP A 99 -10.41 25.89 -2.02
C ASP A 99 -8.89 25.97 -1.87
N ASP A 100 -8.40 26.16 -0.65
CA ASP A 100 -6.98 26.16 -0.28
C ASP A 100 -6.32 24.80 -0.52
N GLU A 101 -6.97 23.70 -0.14
CA GLU A 101 -6.49 22.35 -0.46
C GLU A 101 -6.44 22.08 -1.98
N ARG A 102 -7.41 22.60 -2.74
CA ARG A 102 -7.40 22.48 -4.22
C ARG A 102 -6.26 23.28 -4.83
N GLU A 103 -5.95 24.46 -4.30
CA GLU A 103 -4.80 25.27 -4.71
C GLU A 103 -3.48 24.53 -4.46
N ASP A 104 -3.28 24.00 -3.25
CA ASP A 104 -2.09 23.23 -2.89
C ASP A 104 -1.93 21.98 -3.76
N LEU A 105 -3.04 21.27 -4.05
CA LEU A 105 -3.02 20.10 -4.92
C LEU A 105 -2.56 20.47 -6.34
N VAL A 106 -3.12 21.53 -6.91
CA VAL A 106 -2.75 22.01 -8.25
C VAL A 106 -1.29 22.46 -8.27
N PHE A 107 -0.84 23.20 -7.26
CA PHE A 107 0.55 23.63 -7.13
C PHE A 107 1.51 22.43 -7.14
N ASN A 108 1.23 21.41 -6.33
CA ASN A 108 2.05 20.19 -6.27
C ASN A 108 2.07 19.45 -7.61
N PHE A 109 0.94 19.34 -8.32
CA PHE A 109 0.92 18.74 -9.64
C PHE A 109 1.81 19.49 -10.63
N VAL A 110 1.73 20.82 -10.64
CA VAL A 110 2.54 21.64 -11.55
C VAL A 110 4.03 21.52 -11.22
N ASP A 111 4.41 21.57 -9.94
CA ASP A 111 5.81 21.48 -9.51
C ASP A 111 6.46 20.13 -9.87
N PHE A 112 5.78 19.01 -9.58
CA PHE A 112 6.31 17.69 -9.89
C PHE A 112 6.20 17.31 -11.36
N LEU A 113 5.09 17.62 -12.03
CA LEU A 113 4.95 17.31 -13.46
C LEU A 113 5.84 18.20 -14.34
N GLY A 114 6.12 19.44 -13.93
CA GLY A 114 7.02 20.34 -14.65
C GLY A 114 8.45 19.83 -14.81
N GLN A 115 8.85 18.83 -14.00
CA GLN A 115 10.15 18.16 -14.07
C GLN A 115 10.16 16.95 -15.03
N CYS A 116 8.98 16.49 -15.46
CA CYS A 116 8.84 15.33 -16.34
C CYS A 116 8.99 15.72 -17.81
N GLU A 117 9.19 14.73 -18.69
CA GLU A 117 9.13 14.94 -20.14
C GLU A 117 7.73 15.34 -20.59
N GLU A 118 7.64 16.20 -21.61
CA GLU A 118 6.39 16.77 -22.13
C GLU A 118 5.31 15.70 -22.41
N HIS A 119 5.69 14.59 -23.03
CA HIS A 119 4.77 13.50 -23.35
C HIS A 119 4.14 12.82 -22.10
N ILE A 120 4.79 12.92 -20.94
CA ILE A 120 4.27 12.43 -19.65
C ILE A 120 3.31 13.47 -19.08
N GLN A 121 3.68 14.74 -19.18
CA GLN A 121 2.86 15.86 -18.72
C GLN A 121 1.51 15.88 -19.45
N GLU A 122 1.51 15.78 -20.78
CA GLU A 122 0.30 15.70 -21.61
C GLU A 122 -0.61 14.55 -21.18
N ARG A 123 -0.04 13.35 -20.99
CA ARG A 123 -0.79 12.17 -20.55
C ARG A 123 -1.39 12.35 -19.16
N MET A 124 -0.67 12.97 -18.23
CA MET A 124 -1.17 13.25 -16.90
C MET A 124 -2.27 14.31 -16.91
N VAL A 125 -2.14 15.36 -17.71
CA VAL A 125 -3.20 16.35 -17.92
C VAL A 125 -4.48 15.69 -18.46
N ASP A 126 -4.38 14.77 -19.41
CA ASP A 126 -5.53 13.99 -19.91
C ASP A 126 -6.20 13.17 -18.79
N HIS A 127 -5.42 12.46 -17.96
CA HIS A 127 -5.96 11.73 -16.81
C HIS A 127 -6.63 12.65 -15.77
N LEU A 128 -6.02 13.78 -15.45
CA LEU A 128 -6.58 14.75 -14.51
C LEU A 128 -7.86 15.38 -15.04
N THR A 129 -7.94 15.65 -16.34
CA THR A 129 -9.14 16.16 -17.02
C THR A 129 -10.29 15.14 -16.95
N LYS A 130 -10.01 13.84 -17.08
CA LYS A 130 -11.00 12.76 -16.90
C LYS A 130 -11.50 12.65 -15.47
N CYS A 131 -10.71 13.04 -14.47
CA CYS A 131 -11.14 13.15 -13.08
C CYS A 131 -12.05 14.37 -12.90
N ASP A 132 -11.57 15.56 -13.27
CA ASP A 132 -12.33 16.80 -13.25
C ASP A 132 -11.78 17.80 -14.29
N PRO A 133 -12.63 18.41 -15.14
CA PRO A 133 -12.17 19.36 -16.15
C PRO A 133 -11.48 20.60 -15.58
N GLU A 134 -11.87 21.08 -14.40
CA GLU A 134 -11.23 22.25 -13.77
C GLU A 134 -9.81 21.91 -13.33
N LEU A 135 -9.63 20.75 -12.70
CA LEU A 135 -8.32 20.27 -12.24
C LEU A 135 -7.35 20.12 -13.42
N GLY A 136 -7.77 19.43 -14.48
CA GLY A 136 -6.96 19.24 -15.68
C GLY A 136 -6.54 20.56 -16.32
N ARG A 137 -7.48 21.51 -16.44
CA ARG A 137 -7.20 22.85 -16.98
C ARG A 137 -6.19 23.62 -16.14
N ARG A 138 -6.37 23.68 -14.81
CA ARG A 138 -5.47 24.44 -13.92
C ARG A 138 -4.04 23.90 -13.95
N VAL A 139 -3.89 22.57 -14.02
CA VAL A 139 -2.57 21.94 -14.13
C VAL A 139 -1.95 22.19 -15.51
N ALA A 140 -2.73 22.09 -16.59
CA ALA A 140 -2.24 22.39 -17.94
C ALA A 140 -1.75 23.85 -18.08
N GLU A 141 -2.48 24.79 -17.49
CA GLU A 141 -2.10 26.21 -17.45
C GLU A 141 -0.80 26.42 -16.68
N GLY A 142 -0.65 25.80 -15.49
CA GLY A 142 0.58 25.88 -14.71
C GLY A 142 1.80 25.27 -15.41
N LEU A 143 1.59 24.27 -16.27
CA LEU A 143 2.65 23.63 -17.07
C LEU A 143 2.93 24.36 -18.40
N GLY A 144 2.09 25.33 -18.79
CA GLY A 144 2.28 26.13 -20.01
C GLY A 144 1.58 25.59 -21.27
N PHE A 145 0.73 24.57 -21.17
CA PHE A 145 0.01 23.99 -22.31
C PHE A 145 -1.19 24.81 -22.81
N GLY A 146 -1.50 25.94 -22.18
CA GLY A 146 -2.67 26.79 -22.48
C GLY A 146 -2.38 28.21 -22.97
N SER A 147 -1.12 28.61 -23.14
CA SER A 147 -0.74 29.99 -23.45
C SER A 147 -0.07 30.13 -24.82
N SER A 148 -0.86 30.12 -25.89
CA SER A 148 -0.44 30.73 -27.15
C SER A 148 -0.53 32.26 -27.04
N ASN A 149 0.47 32.90 -26.43
CA ASN A 149 0.98 34.24 -26.81
C ASN A 149 2.15 34.69 -25.91
N GLY A 150 3.32 34.81 -26.54
CA GLY A 150 4.41 35.75 -26.25
C GLY A 150 4.71 36.16 -24.82
N SER A 151 5.73 35.54 -24.21
CA SER A 151 7.00 36.21 -23.89
C SER A 151 7.85 35.30 -23.01
N ALA A 152 9.07 35.04 -23.46
CA ALA A 152 10.08 34.38 -22.65
C ALA A 152 10.41 35.26 -21.44
N THR A 153 10.07 34.82 -20.22
CA THR A 153 10.69 35.38 -19.02
C THR A 153 10.95 34.29 -17.99
N ALA A 154 12.24 34.03 -17.79
CA ALA A 154 12.94 33.47 -16.64
C ALA A 154 12.24 32.41 -15.76
N ARG A 155 12.74 31.17 -15.86
CA ARG A 155 12.74 30.21 -14.74
C ARG A 155 13.44 30.84 -13.54
N GLN A 156 12.69 31.26 -12.52
CA GLN A 156 13.21 31.41 -11.17
C GLN A 156 12.80 30.19 -10.36
N ALA A 157 13.76 29.29 -10.16
CA ALA A 157 13.71 28.33 -9.08
C ALA A 157 13.75 29.12 -7.75
N GLY A 158 12.64 29.10 -7.04
CA GLY A 158 12.53 29.67 -5.71
C GLY A 158 11.36 29.00 -5.03
N VAL A 159 11.63 27.97 -4.23
CA VAL A 159 10.67 27.39 -3.30
C VAL A 159 10.44 28.42 -2.19
N PRO A 160 9.26 29.05 -2.03
CA PRO A 160 8.93 29.62 -0.75
C PRO A 160 8.51 28.47 0.16
N ALA A 161 9.39 28.14 1.11
CA ALA A 161 8.97 27.40 2.29
C ALA A 161 7.87 28.22 2.98
N ARG A 162 6.62 27.75 2.96
CA ARG A 162 5.59 28.31 3.82
C ARG A 162 5.64 27.57 5.15
N ALA A 163 5.92 28.37 6.18
CA ALA A 163 6.00 27.98 7.57
C ALA A 163 4.65 27.49 8.11
N GLN A 164 4.76 26.71 9.19
CA GLN A 164 3.70 26.20 10.05
C GLN A 164 2.66 27.26 10.44
#